data_AF-A0A3B9SQ74-F1
#
_entry.id   AF-A0A3B9SQ74-F1
#
_cell.length_a   1.000
_cell.length_b   1.000
_cell.length_c   1.000
_cell.angle_alpha   90.00
_cell.angle_beta   90.00
_cell.angle_gamma   90.00
#
_symmetry.space_group_name_H-M   'P 1'
#
loop_
_entity.id
_entity.type
_entity.pdbx_description
1 polymer ?
#
loop_
_entity_poly.entity_id
_entity_poly.type
_entity_poly.pdbx_seq_one_letter_code
_entity_poly.pdbx_strand_id
1 'polypeptide(L)'
;MLRFLSLGRGNRGFTLVELLVVIAIIGVLAAIIVPSTFRAVEKAKISRVVADVRAIKAAGYAYYADTGDWPKAGQESYDPGSDDDYGFLYFMQADGSNGWNGPYLEKPPGATPWGGHYRYWKGKISGTVYDAAGNPIAVNNTKCAVVTIGGFPDRGIRDAVDRRIRESVGYSYVGEENGTYYISVIIWMEGL
;
A
#
# COMPACT_ATOMS: atom_id res chain seq x y z
N MET A 1 -24.63 70.51 25.72
CA MET A 1 -25.15 70.29 24.35
C MET A 1 -24.29 69.22 23.68
N LEU A 2 -24.68 67.95 23.77
CA LEU A 2 -24.00 66.83 23.10
C LEU A 2 -25.09 65.91 22.56
N ARG A 3 -25.24 65.91 21.23
CA ARG A 3 -26.24 65.13 20.50
C ARG A 3 -25.63 63.76 20.21
N PHE A 4 -26.12 62.72 20.85
CA PHE A 4 -25.78 61.33 20.52
C PHE A 4 -26.29 61.03 19.10
N LEU A 5 -25.37 60.82 18.16
CA LEU A 5 -25.69 60.25 16.85
C LEU A 5 -25.97 58.76 17.04
N SER A 6 -27.25 58.41 17.10
CA SER A 6 -27.70 57.02 16.99
C SER A 6 -27.48 56.55 15.56
N LEU A 7 -26.43 55.76 15.34
CA LEU A 7 -26.23 55.00 14.11
C LEU A 7 -27.22 53.83 14.13
N GLY A 8 -28.31 53.98 13.39
CA GLY A 8 -29.29 52.91 13.19
C GLY A 8 -28.60 51.65 12.68
N ARG A 9 -28.64 50.58 13.50
CA ARG A 9 -28.27 49.22 13.09
C ARG A 9 -29.29 48.75 12.06
N GLY A 10 -29.00 49.01 10.78
CA GLY A 10 -29.75 48.42 9.67
C GLY A 10 -29.50 46.91 9.64
N ASN A 11 -30.40 46.13 10.24
CA ASN A 11 -30.51 44.70 9.99
C ASN A 11 -30.93 44.50 8.53
N ARG A 12 -29.98 44.52 7.60
CA ARG A 12 -30.19 44.04 6.24
C ARG A 12 -30.29 42.52 6.32
N GLY A 13 -31.49 41.99 6.16
CA GLY A 13 -31.71 40.55 6.04
C GLY A 13 -31.10 40.03 4.73
N PHE A 14 -30.55 38.82 4.76
CA PHE A 14 -30.08 38.11 3.57
C PHE A 14 -31.24 37.96 2.58
N THR A 15 -31.04 38.30 1.31
CA THR A 15 -32.07 38.04 0.29
C THR A 15 -32.01 36.59 -0.17
N LEU A 16 -33.17 36.03 -0.55
CA LEU A 16 -33.25 34.68 -1.13
C LEU A 16 -32.41 34.57 -2.41
N VAL A 17 -32.31 35.65 -3.18
CA VAL A 17 -31.54 35.70 -4.42
C VAL A 17 -30.04 35.64 -4.14
N GLU A 18 -29.55 36.35 -3.12
CA GLU A 18 -28.14 36.27 -2.69
C GLU A 18 -27.77 34.84 -2.28
N LEU A 19 -28.65 34.16 -1.54
CA LEU A 19 -28.41 32.78 -1.17
C LEU A 19 -28.44 31.84 -2.40
N LEU A 20 -29.35 32.06 -3.35
CA LEU A 20 -29.50 31.25 -4.56
C LEU A 20 -28.25 31.32 -5.45
N VAL A 21 -27.70 32.52 -5.67
CA VAL A 21 -26.47 32.68 -6.47
C VAL A 21 -25.29 32.00 -5.79
N VAL A 22 -25.17 32.07 -4.46
CA VAL A 22 -24.08 31.44 -3.72
C VAL A 22 -24.13 29.92 -3.84
N ILE A 23 -25.30 29.29 -3.63
CA ILE A 23 -25.41 27.83 -3.77
C ILE A 23 -25.21 27.38 -5.22
N ALA A 24 -25.58 28.20 -6.21
CA ALA A 24 -25.32 27.91 -7.61
C ALA A 24 -23.81 27.88 -7.90
N ILE A 25 -23.05 28.87 -7.41
CA ILE A 25 -21.59 28.92 -7.56
C ILE A 25 -20.92 27.74 -6.83
N ILE A 26 -21.32 27.45 -5.57
CA ILE A 26 -20.80 26.31 -4.81
C ILE A 26 -21.09 24.99 -5.54
N GLY A 27 -22.28 24.84 -6.13
CA GLY A 27 -22.65 23.66 -6.92
C GLY A 27 -21.73 23.44 -8.12
N VAL A 28 -21.44 24.50 -8.88
CA VAL A 28 -20.51 24.43 -10.02
C VAL A 28 -19.09 24.06 -9.57
N LEU A 29 -18.58 24.67 -8.49
CA LEU A 29 -17.25 24.36 -7.98
C LEU A 29 -17.16 22.92 -7.45
N ALA A 30 -18.16 22.47 -6.68
CA ALA A 30 -18.21 21.13 -6.12
C ALA A 30 -18.23 20.05 -7.22
N ALA A 31 -18.99 20.27 -8.30
CA ALA A 31 -19.07 19.33 -9.42
C ALA A 31 -17.71 19.06 -10.10
N ILE A 32 -16.82 20.05 -10.14
CA ILE A 32 -15.48 19.92 -10.73
C ILE A 32 -14.51 19.25 -9.74
N ILE A 33 -14.55 19.65 -8.47
CA ILE A 33 -13.55 19.26 -7.46
C ILE A 33 -13.73 17.80 -7.02
N VAL A 34 -14.98 17.35 -6.82
CA VAL A 34 -15.27 16.04 -6.19
C VAL A 34 -14.65 14.86 -6.96
N PRO A 35 -14.85 14.68 -8.29
CA PRO A 35 -14.25 13.56 -9.03
C PRO A 35 -12.72 13.59 -9.04
N SER A 36 -12.12 14.80 -9.06
CA SER A 36 -10.67 14.95 -9.05
C SER A 36 -10.05 14.51 -7.72
N THR A 37 -10.74 14.82 -6.62
CA THR A 37 -10.29 14.49 -5.26
C THR A 37 -10.26 12.99 -5.03
N PHE A 38 -11.27 12.24 -5.49
CA PHE A 38 -11.28 10.77 -5.39
C PHE A 38 -10.08 10.13 -6.11
N ARG A 39 -9.74 10.59 -7.32
CA ARG A 39 -8.57 10.10 -8.06
C ARG A 39 -7.26 10.40 -7.34
N ALA A 40 -7.15 11.58 -6.72
CA ALA A 40 -5.96 11.96 -5.96
C ALA A 40 -5.78 11.09 -4.72
N VAL A 41 -6.86 10.81 -3.99
CA VAL A 41 -6.85 9.91 -2.84
C VAL A 41 -6.41 8.50 -3.26
N GLU A 42 -6.97 7.96 -4.35
CA GLU A 42 -6.60 6.63 -4.82
C GLU A 42 -5.12 6.55 -5.23
N LYS A 43 -4.62 7.56 -5.95
CA LYS A 43 -3.20 7.65 -6.29
C LYS A 43 -2.31 7.70 -5.05
N ALA A 44 -2.73 8.41 -4.00
CA ALA A 44 -2.00 8.47 -2.74
C ALA A 44 -1.98 7.11 -2.02
N LYS A 45 -3.10 6.37 -2.02
CA LYS A 45 -3.16 5.00 -1.50
C LYS A 45 -2.19 4.07 -2.22
N ILE A 46 -2.18 4.10 -3.55
CA ILE A 46 -1.24 3.29 -4.36
C ILE A 46 0.21 3.67 -4.03
N SER A 47 0.51 4.98 -3.94
CA SER A 47 1.85 5.45 -3.61
C SER A 47 2.31 5.00 -2.22
N ARG A 48 1.40 4.94 -1.25
CA ARG A 48 1.70 4.42 0.09
C ARG A 48 2.08 2.95 0.04
N VAL A 49 1.31 2.13 -0.68
CA VAL A 49 1.60 0.69 -0.83
C VAL A 49 2.97 0.46 -1.47
N VAL A 50 3.29 1.21 -2.53
CA VAL A 50 4.62 1.13 -3.17
C VAL A 50 5.73 1.52 -2.19
N ALA A 51 5.52 2.53 -1.34
CA ALA A 51 6.48 2.93 -0.33
C ALA A 51 6.66 1.84 0.77
N ASP A 52 5.57 1.26 1.24
CA ASP A 52 5.59 0.17 2.23
C ASP A 52 6.39 -1.03 1.70
N VAL A 53 6.12 -1.46 0.46
CA VAL A 53 6.86 -2.57 -0.17
C VAL A 53 8.34 -2.25 -0.37
N ARG A 54 8.69 -1.00 -0.72
CA ARG A 54 10.10 -0.58 -0.84
C ARG A 54 10.81 -0.62 0.50
N ALA A 55 10.15 -0.19 1.58
CA ALA A 55 10.71 -0.26 2.92
C ALA A 55 10.96 -1.71 3.35
N ILE A 56 9.99 -2.60 3.11
CA ILE A 56 10.14 -4.04 3.39
C ILE A 56 11.27 -4.65 2.57
N LYS A 57 11.34 -4.32 1.27
CA LYS A 57 12.43 -4.75 0.37
C LYS A 57 13.78 -4.33 0.93
N ALA A 58 13.95 -3.06 1.27
CA ALA A 58 15.19 -2.54 1.84
C ALA A 58 15.58 -3.26 3.14
N ALA A 59 14.61 -3.48 4.04
CA ALA A 59 14.84 -4.20 5.29
C ALA A 59 15.28 -5.66 5.05
N GLY A 60 14.66 -6.35 4.09
CA GLY A 60 15.03 -7.71 3.73
C GLY A 60 16.44 -7.81 3.14
N TYR A 61 16.85 -6.83 2.32
CA TYR A 61 18.22 -6.76 1.82
C TYR A 61 19.24 -6.44 2.92
N ALA A 62 18.90 -5.57 3.88
CA ALA A 62 19.77 -5.31 5.03
C ALA A 62 19.97 -6.59 5.86
N TYR A 63 18.89 -7.34 6.14
CA TYR A 63 18.99 -8.63 6.80
C TYR A 63 19.86 -9.62 6.01
N TYR A 64 19.67 -9.69 4.69
CA TYR A 64 20.45 -10.58 3.82
C TYR A 64 21.94 -10.21 3.81
N ALA A 65 22.28 -8.92 3.81
CA ALA A 65 23.65 -8.45 3.85
C ALA A 65 24.39 -8.86 5.12
N ASP A 66 23.68 -8.87 6.25
CA ASP A 66 24.26 -9.17 7.56
C ASP A 66 24.33 -10.68 7.87
N THR A 67 23.31 -11.44 7.44
CA THR A 67 23.14 -12.85 7.83
C THR A 67 23.43 -13.85 6.70
N GLY A 68 23.48 -13.38 5.45
CA GLY A 68 23.68 -14.22 4.25
C GLY A 68 22.47 -15.02 3.78
N ASP A 69 21.32 -14.90 4.46
CA ASP A 69 20.05 -15.52 4.06
C ASP A 69 18.90 -14.52 4.27
N TRP A 70 17.75 -14.78 3.69
CA TRP A 70 16.55 -13.97 3.88
C TRP A 70 15.90 -14.29 5.25
N PRO A 71 15.20 -13.31 5.87
CA PRO A 71 14.48 -13.54 7.11
C PRO A 71 13.62 -14.80 7.03
N LYS A 72 13.61 -15.58 8.10
CA LYS A 72 12.60 -16.62 8.25
C LYS A 72 11.22 -15.96 8.20
N ALA A 73 10.26 -16.67 7.64
CA ALA A 73 8.86 -16.35 7.75
C ALA A 73 8.20 -17.54 8.44
N GLY A 74 7.07 -17.33 9.12
CA GLY A 74 6.12 -18.41 9.39
C GLY A 74 5.90 -19.27 8.13
N GLN A 75 5.49 -20.53 8.33
CA GLN A 75 5.27 -21.52 7.28
C GLN A 75 4.52 -20.95 6.06
N GLU A 76 4.58 -21.65 4.92
CA GLU A 76 3.95 -21.24 3.64
C GLU A 76 2.45 -20.88 3.77
N SER A 77 1.79 -21.23 4.88
CA SER A 77 0.40 -20.89 5.24
C SER A 77 0.31 -19.76 6.27
N TYR A 78 -0.67 -18.87 6.10
CA TYR A 78 -1.10 -17.95 7.17
C TYR A 78 -1.53 -18.82 8.35
N ASP A 79 -0.85 -18.69 9.48
CA ASP A 79 -1.16 -19.44 10.70
C ASP A 79 -1.83 -18.47 11.69
N PRO A 80 -3.17 -18.39 11.69
CA PRO A 80 -3.90 -17.50 12.59
C PRO A 80 -3.64 -17.90 14.04
N GLY A 81 -2.90 -17.08 14.77
CA GLY A 81 -2.53 -17.33 16.16
C GLY A 81 -1.05 -17.63 16.39
N SER A 82 -0.22 -17.51 15.35
CA SER A 82 1.23 -17.43 15.52
C SER A 82 1.64 -16.01 15.92
N ASP A 83 2.70 -15.87 16.73
CA ASP A 83 3.27 -14.54 17.04
C ASP A 83 3.83 -13.83 15.78
N ASP A 84 3.87 -14.54 14.64
CA ASP A 84 4.32 -14.08 13.32
C ASP A 84 3.21 -14.18 12.25
N ASP A 85 2.00 -13.72 12.58
CA ASP A 85 0.79 -13.78 11.73
C ASP A 85 0.99 -13.32 10.25
N TYR A 86 2.06 -12.59 9.94
CA TYR A 86 2.35 -12.09 8.59
C TYR A 86 3.81 -12.22 8.12
N GLY A 87 4.65 -13.00 8.80
CA GLY A 87 6.02 -13.28 8.37
C GLY A 87 7.03 -12.17 8.65
N PHE A 88 6.71 -11.17 9.47
CA PHE A 88 7.57 -10.02 9.74
C PHE A 88 8.38 -10.11 11.05
N LEU A 89 8.15 -11.11 11.89
CA LEU A 89 8.75 -11.22 13.21
C LEU A 89 10.28 -11.14 13.16
N TYR A 90 10.91 -11.88 12.26
CA TYR A 90 12.36 -11.99 12.17
C TYR A 90 13.04 -10.79 11.49
N PHE A 91 12.28 -9.82 11.00
CA PHE A 91 12.82 -8.50 10.66
C PHE A 91 13.09 -7.67 11.92
N MET A 92 12.39 -7.96 13.03
CA MET A 92 12.45 -7.18 14.27
C MET A 92 13.20 -7.92 15.38
N GLN A 93 13.19 -9.25 15.34
CA GLN A 93 13.79 -10.11 16.35
C GLN A 93 14.87 -11.00 15.74
N ALA A 94 15.93 -11.25 16.52
CA ALA A 94 16.95 -12.23 16.15
C ALA A 94 16.34 -13.64 16.04
N ASP A 95 16.61 -14.32 14.93
CA ASP A 95 16.12 -15.65 14.62
C ASP A 95 17.16 -16.77 14.90
N GLY A 96 18.25 -16.40 15.58
CA GLY A 96 19.43 -17.25 15.79
C GLY A 96 20.41 -17.30 14.61
N SER A 97 20.22 -16.49 13.57
CA SER A 97 21.20 -16.34 12.50
C SER A 97 22.49 -15.68 13.00
N ASN A 98 23.62 -16.16 12.48
CA ASN A 98 24.90 -15.52 12.69
C ASN A 98 24.91 -14.18 11.96
N GLY A 99 25.43 -13.13 12.60
CA GLY A 99 25.57 -11.81 11.99
C GLY A 99 24.36 -10.91 12.09
N TRP A 100 23.25 -11.33 12.72
CA TRP A 100 22.10 -10.45 12.95
C TRP A 100 22.50 -9.15 13.66
N ASN A 101 22.17 -8.01 13.06
CA ASN A 101 22.48 -6.67 13.56
C ASN A 101 21.23 -5.76 13.54
N GLY A 102 20.05 -6.37 13.60
CA GLY A 102 18.76 -5.69 13.54
C GLY A 102 18.45 -4.85 14.79
N PRO A 103 17.21 -4.35 14.90
CA PRO A 103 16.06 -4.66 14.05
C PRO A 103 16.14 -3.97 12.67
N TYR A 104 15.70 -4.67 11.62
CA TYR A 104 15.64 -4.17 10.25
C TYR A 104 14.31 -3.48 9.92
N LEU A 105 13.28 -3.73 10.74
CA LEU A 105 12.03 -2.98 10.76
C LEU A 105 11.74 -2.55 12.21
N GLU A 106 11.24 -1.33 12.40
CA GLU A 106 10.78 -0.88 13.73
C GLU A 106 9.48 -1.56 14.14
N LYS A 107 8.61 -1.82 13.17
CA LYS A 107 7.30 -2.46 13.35
C LYS A 107 6.87 -3.13 12.04
N PRO A 108 5.97 -4.13 12.09
CA PRO A 108 5.40 -4.67 10.86
C PRO A 108 4.59 -3.58 10.13
N PRO A 109 4.45 -3.71 8.80
CA PRO A 109 3.56 -2.83 8.06
C PRO A 109 2.13 -2.95 8.61
N GLY A 110 1.45 -1.82 8.74
CA GLY A 110 0.03 -1.81 9.12
C GLY A 110 -0.86 -2.35 8.00
N ALA A 111 -2.18 -2.32 8.23
CA ALA A 111 -3.15 -2.67 7.20
C ALA A 111 -2.96 -1.82 5.92
N THR A 112 -3.25 -2.42 4.77
CA THR A 112 -3.27 -1.72 3.48
C THR A 112 -4.35 -0.63 3.50
N PRO A 113 -4.30 0.36 2.60
CA PRO A 113 -5.31 1.42 2.54
C PRO A 113 -6.75 0.97 2.27
N TRP A 114 -6.95 -0.31 1.93
CA TRP A 114 -8.26 -0.92 1.71
C TRP A 114 -8.63 -1.94 2.82
N GLY A 115 -7.88 -1.99 3.92
CA GLY A 115 -8.14 -2.88 5.05
C GLY A 115 -7.58 -4.30 4.89
N GLY A 116 -6.76 -4.52 3.87
CA GLY A 116 -6.04 -5.78 3.67
C GLY A 116 -4.74 -5.85 4.46
N HIS A 117 -3.90 -6.85 4.15
CA HIS A 117 -2.66 -7.12 4.87
C HIS A 117 -1.46 -7.21 3.92
N TYR A 118 -0.28 -6.98 4.48
CA TYR A 118 0.98 -7.40 3.87
C TYR A 118 1.40 -8.70 4.52
N ARG A 119 1.97 -9.61 3.73
CA ARG A 119 2.53 -10.87 4.21
C ARG A 119 3.88 -11.09 3.56
N TYR A 120 4.91 -11.31 4.36
CA TYR A 120 6.21 -11.75 3.86
C TYR A 120 6.31 -13.27 3.91
N TRP A 121 6.95 -13.85 2.91
CA TRP A 121 7.34 -15.25 2.91
C TRP A 121 8.55 -15.48 2.01
N LYS A 122 9.28 -16.56 2.28
CA LYS A 122 10.35 -17.06 1.40
C LYS A 122 10.10 -18.52 1.09
N GLY A 123 10.50 -18.96 -0.10
CA GLY A 123 10.23 -20.31 -0.54
C GLY A 123 10.65 -20.51 -1.99
N LYS A 124 9.94 -21.40 -2.67
CA LYS A 124 10.11 -21.62 -4.11
C LYS A 124 8.82 -21.36 -4.85
N ILE A 125 8.94 -20.74 -6.02
CA ILE A 125 7.82 -20.46 -6.92
C ILE A 125 7.96 -21.24 -8.22
N SER A 126 6.81 -21.65 -8.74
CA SER A 126 6.64 -22.19 -10.08
C SER A 126 5.42 -21.54 -10.72
N GLY A 127 5.52 -21.15 -11.99
CA GLY A 127 4.47 -20.44 -12.70
C GLY A 127 5.01 -19.27 -13.52
N THR A 128 4.28 -18.17 -13.53
CA THR A 128 4.62 -16.98 -14.32
C THR A 128 4.65 -15.74 -13.45
N VAL A 129 5.76 -15.01 -13.52
CA VAL A 129 5.90 -13.66 -12.95
C VAL A 129 5.97 -12.64 -14.09
N TYR A 130 5.72 -11.38 -13.81
CA TYR A 130 5.71 -10.30 -14.79
C TYR A 130 6.75 -9.25 -14.46
N ASP A 131 7.47 -8.77 -15.48
CA ASP A 131 8.48 -7.71 -15.35
C ASP A 131 7.88 -6.29 -15.35
N ALA A 132 8.76 -5.28 -15.27
CA ALA A 132 8.37 -3.87 -15.31
C ALA A 132 7.53 -3.48 -16.54
N ALA A 133 7.79 -4.10 -17.69
CA ALA A 133 7.04 -3.87 -18.92
C ALA A 133 5.76 -4.72 -19.01
N GLY A 134 5.57 -5.67 -18.09
CA GLY A 134 4.44 -6.61 -18.09
C GLY A 134 4.67 -7.83 -18.97
N ASN A 135 5.92 -8.11 -19.36
CA ASN A 135 6.24 -9.34 -20.08
C ASN A 135 6.24 -10.53 -19.11
N PRO A 136 5.68 -11.68 -19.53
CA PRO A 136 5.68 -12.88 -18.72
C PRO A 136 7.08 -13.51 -18.68
N ILE A 137 7.48 -13.97 -17.51
CA ILE A 137 8.70 -14.73 -17.24
C ILE A 137 8.29 -16.04 -16.55
N ALA A 138 8.62 -17.16 -17.19
CA ALA A 138 8.36 -18.47 -16.60
C ALA A 138 9.39 -18.76 -15.50
N VAL A 139 8.89 -19.18 -14.34
CA VAL A 139 9.70 -19.59 -13.18
C VAL A 139 9.37 -21.05 -12.85
N ASN A 140 10.38 -21.83 -12.47
CA ASN A 140 10.20 -23.24 -12.15
C ASN A 140 11.11 -23.63 -10.99
N ASN A 141 10.50 -23.95 -9.85
CA ASN A 141 11.21 -24.32 -8.62
C ASN A 141 12.26 -23.29 -8.19
N THR A 142 11.99 -22.00 -8.47
CA THR A 142 12.94 -20.89 -8.30
C THR A 142 12.83 -20.37 -6.88
N LYS A 143 13.95 -20.30 -6.14
CA LYS A 143 13.97 -19.71 -4.80
C LYS A 143 13.62 -18.22 -4.88
N CYS A 144 12.84 -17.74 -3.93
CA CYS A 144 12.42 -16.35 -3.89
C CYS A 144 12.11 -15.87 -2.46
N ALA A 145 12.15 -14.54 -2.31
CA ALA A 145 11.59 -13.82 -1.18
C ALA A 145 10.49 -12.90 -1.71
N VAL A 146 9.32 -12.94 -1.08
CA VAL A 146 8.09 -12.37 -1.62
C VAL A 146 7.35 -11.57 -0.55
N VAL A 147 6.74 -10.46 -0.97
CA VAL A 147 5.73 -9.75 -0.19
C VAL A 147 4.40 -9.83 -0.92
N THR A 148 3.43 -10.48 -0.30
CA THR A 148 2.06 -10.55 -0.77
C THR A 148 1.24 -9.44 -0.14
N ILE A 149 0.47 -8.73 -0.96
CA ILE A 149 -0.48 -7.71 -0.58
C ILE A 149 -1.86 -8.30 -0.84
N GLY A 150 -2.63 -8.57 0.20
CA GLY A 150 -3.97 -9.13 0.12
C GLY A 150 -5.05 -8.10 0.41
N GLY A 151 -6.30 -8.45 0.12
CA GLY A 151 -7.48 -7.66 0.52
C GLY A 151 -7.78 -6.47 -0.38
N PHE A 152 -7.52 -6.56 -1.68
CA PHE A 152 -7.98 -5.53 -2.61
C PHE A 152 -9.51 -5.63 -2.82
N PRO A 153 -10.22 -4.50 -2.88
CA PRO A 153 -11.69 -4.48 -2.98
C PRO A 153 -12.19 -4.94 -4.36
N ASP A 154 -11.40 -4.72 -5.40
CA ASP A 154 -11.72 -5.13 -6.77
C ASP A 154 -10.45 -5.34 -7.61
N ARG A 155 -10.63 -6.03 -8.74
CA ARG A 155 -9.58 -6.35 -9.70
C ARG A 155 -8.93 -5.10 -10.32
N GLY A 156 -9.70 -4.05 -10.58
CA GLY A 156 -9.20 -2.83 -11.22
C GLY A 156 -8.21 -2.08 -10.33
N ILE A 157 -8.50 -1.99 -9.04
CA ILE A 157 -7.57 -1.43 -8.04
C ILE A 157 -6.31 -2.30 -7.92
N ARG A 158 -6.46 -3.63 -7.82
CA ARG A 158 -5.32 -4.56 -7.81
C ARG A 158 -4.41 -4.35 -9.03
N ASP A 159 -4.97 -4.33 -10.23
CA ASP A 159 -4.21 -4.22 -11.48
C ASP A 159 -3.53 -2.85 -11.63
N ALA A 160 -4.14 -1.77 -11.09
CA ALA A 160 -3.52 -0.45 -11.05
C ALA A 160 -2.33 -0.40 -10.09
N VAL A 161 -2.45 -1.05 -8.92
CA VAL A 161 -1.36 -1.17 -7.94
C VAL A 161 -0.23 -2.02 -8.50
N ASP A 162 -0.55 -3.16 -9.10
CA ASP A 162 0.41 -4.08 -9.70
C ASP A 162 1.29 -3.39 -10.75
N ARG A 163 0.68 -2.62 -11.66
CA ARG A 163 1.43 -1.84 -12.67
C ARG A 163 2.44 -0.91 -12.02
N ARG A 164 2.01 -0.18 -10.98
CA ARG A 164 2.87 0.77 -10.26
C ARG A 164 3.98 0.05 -9.49
N ILE A 165 3.69 -1.11 -8.91
CA ILE A 165 4.70 -1.93 -8.24
C ILE A 165 5.74 -2.43 -9.24
N ARG A 166 5.31 -2.93 -10.40
CA ARG A 166 6.23 -3.43 -11.43
C ARG A 166 7.18 -2.37 -11.96
N GLU A 167 6.66 -1.17 -12.20
CA GLU A 167 7.47 0.00 -12.57
C GLU A 167 8.46 0.43 -11.47
N SER A 168 8.17 0.13 -10.20
CA SER A 168 8.82 0.77 -9.05
C SER A 168 9.72 -0.13 -8.22
N VAL A 169 9.44 -1.43 -8.19
CA VAL A 169 9.98 -2.40 -7.22
C VAL A 169 10.55 -3.64 -7.89
N GLY A 170 9.98 -4.10 -9.00
CA GLY A 170 10.51 -5.25 -9.75
C GLY A 170 9.40 -6.17 -10.28
N TYR A 171 9.52 -7.46 -10.01
CA TYR A 171 8.62 -8.46 -10.57
C TYR A 171 7.42 -8.70 -9.65
N SER A 172 6.29 -9.05 -10.24
CA SER A 172 5.10 -9.45 -9.48
C SER A 172 4.29 -10.51 -10.21
N TYR A 173 3.40 -11.16 -9.48
CA TYR A 173 2.26 -11.87 -10.06
C TYR A 173 1.00 -11.49 -9.31
N VAL A 174 -0.13 -11.57 -10.00
CA VAL A 174 -1.45 -11.27 -9.43
C VAL A 174 -2.26 -12.55 -9.32
N GLY A 175 -3.07 -12.65 -8.27
CA GLY A 175 -3.95 -13.79 -8.08
C GLY A 175 -5.28 -13.40 -7.46
N GLU A 176 -6.12 -14.43 -7.30
CA GLU A 176 -7.42 -14.36 -6.65
C GLU A 176 -7.60 -15.67 -5.88
N GLU A 177 -7.99 -15.56 -4.61
CA GLU A 177 -8.25 -16.70 -3.73
C GLU A 177 -9.51 -16.43 -2.92
N ASN A 178 -10.49 -17.33 -2.96
CA ASN A 178 -11.76 -17.21 -2.23
C ASN A 178 -12.47 -15.85 -2.44
N GLY A 179 -12.41 -15.30 -3.65
CA GLY A 179 -12.99 -13.99 -3.99
C GLY A 179 -12.19 -12.78 -3.46
N THR A 180 -11.01 -13.00 -2.91
CA THR A 180 -10.09 -11.95 -2.47
C THR A 180 -8.95 -11.80 -3.47
N TYR A 181 -8.72 -10.58 -3.91
CA TYR A 181 -7.64 -10.23 -4.83
C TYR A 181 -6.34 -9.97 -4.08
N TYR A 182 -5.22 -10.45 -4.64
CA TYR A 182 -3.89 -10.21 -4.08
C TYR A 182 -2.82 -9.98 -5.15
N ILE A 183 -1.71 -9.36 -4.74
CA ILE A 183 -0.51 -9.13 -5.54
C ILE A 183 0.67 -9.72 -4.76
N SER A 184 1.47 -10.56 -5.39
CA SER A 184 2.71 -11.05 -4.81
C SER A 184 3.89 -10.39 -5.51
N VAL A 185 4.65 -9.61 -4.75
CA VAL A 185 5.82 -8.86 -5.21
C VAL A 185 7.06 -9.67 -4.92
N ILE A 186 7.81 -10.02 -5.96
CA ILE A 186 9.08 -10.73 -5.84
C ILE A 186 10.16 -9.71 -5.48
N ILE A 187 10.60 -9.74 -4.23
CA ILE A 187 11.69 -8.87 -3.75
C ILE A 187 13.03 -9.36 -4.29
N TRP A 188 13.20 -10.68 -4.30
CA TRP A 188 14.38 -11.38 -4.78
C TRP A 188 13.98 -12.73 -5.34
N MET A 189 14.66 -13.18 -6.38
CA MET A 189 14.58 -14.55 -6.87
C MET A 189 15.92 -15.02 -7.45
N GLU A 190 16.15 -16.33 -7.39
CA GLU A 190 17.37 -16.95 -7.89
C GLU A 190 17.47 -16.86 -9.42
N GLY A 191 18.63 -16.43 -9.93
CA GLY A 191 18.91 -16.38 -11.37
C GLY A 191 18.59 -15.05 -12.06
N LEU A 192 18.24 -14.00 -11.31
CA LEU A 192 18.11 -12.62 -11.78
C LEU A 192 18.93 -11.68 -10.90
#